data_AF-R7SEL1-F1
#
_entry.id   AF-R7SEL1-F1
#
_cell.length_a   1.000
_cell.length_b   1.000
_cell.length_c   1.000
_cell.angle_alpha   90.00
_cell.angle_beta   90.00
_cell.angle_gamma   90.00
#
_symmetry.space_group_name_H-M   'P 1'
#
loop_
_entity.id
_entity.type
_entity.pdbx_description
1 polymer ?
#
loop_
_entity_poly.entity_id
_entity_poly.type
_entity_poly.pdbx_seq_one_letter_code
_entity_poly.pdbx_strand_id
1 'polypeptide(L)'
;MAPNIDFSALSSRKSTKNHSSTFAIQGCSNRPRPMPYDTWGKLEILKDTVKKVKKFTCRRRGEEWAQHLDTLLSELEAPPSTRSVVVVGHTGHGKTTLFNSLLQCPLLTTATRRACTSAVVEVHYDDSLDYRATIEFLSKEAWEEFLSPLVADVHESTTSPSKFPPSDDVQKNLVLGSAATLVQIYPHLSGQLIDKDVSVESLSVHRSVTNMIGSSCEFTATSPAEMEKKLRGYISARQDKNKPTLWHMIKCAKIYGPFQMLATGTVLVDLPGFGDSNLIRVQKADQYLKDADSILLVLDIRRVIDHVDAREYLKKSIKRFVGFDGRAISDSALIIAVTRSDVQINDPQNAVQDQEGQDFLNNINNELDNYTEDIQRVGGGLQAGFEQLEQTLNGLHMQKHSFLALRRAERIRRYVQDLGASIYRAIDKESSAVLNPFSVHVVGSVDYQRLQNFDATQPDPMVFTNVADTGIPALQAQLSSVALHERLEKLMPTLTSFDSMMSEIHQYYKSQVTMDNQYISKATTVLEDLKKYNEITHNERIEGIGGLVDTLICTIQA
;
A
#
# COMPACT_ATOMS: atom_id res chain seq x y z
N MET A 1 -12.45 -61.40 -6.70
CA MET A 1 -11.86 -62.09 -5.54
C MET A 1 -10.71 -61.22 -5.05
N ALA A 2 -10.87 -60.54 -3.91
CA ALA A 2 -9.73 -60.09 -3.11
C ALA A 2 -9.01 -61.35 -2.57
N PRO A 3 -7.72 -61.29 -2.15
CA PRO A 3 -7.31 -60.65 -0.89
C PRO A 3 -5.84 -60.14 -0.96
N ASN A 4 -5.10 -59.69 0.04
CA ASN A 4 -5.31 -59.19 1.39
C ASN A 4 -4.05 -58.36 1.73
N ILE A 5 -4.22 -57.41 2.63
CA ILE A 5 -3.19 -56.63 3.32
C ILE A 5 -2.41 -57.53 4.28
N ASP A 6 -1.11 -57.28 4.48
CA ASP A 6 -0.40 -57.70 5.69
C ASP A 6 0.38 -56.52 6.30
N PHE A 7 0.07 -56.26 7.57
CA PHE A 7 0.69 -55.32 8.49
C PHE A 7 1.29 -56.16 9.62
N SER A 8 2.60 -56.33 9.59
CA SER A 8 3.40 -56.85 10.71
C SER A 8 4.85 -56.41 10.47
N ALA A 9 5.67 -56.03 11.43
CA ALA A 9 5.52 -55.60 12.80
C ALA A 9 6.85 -54.88 13.15
N LEU A 10 6.82 -54.10 14.22
CA LEU A 10 7.93 -53.30 14.73
C LEU A 10 9.18 -54.11 15.15
N SER A 11 10.28 -53.35 15.28
CA SER A 11 11.42 -53.54 16.20
C SER A 11 12.63 -54.38 15.74
N SER A 12 13.69 -53.68 15.31
CA SER A 12 15.02 -53.89 15.91
C SER A 12 15.94 -52.68 15.73
N ARG A 13 16.26 -52.01 16.84
CA ARG A 13 17.33 -51.01 16.98
C ARG A 13 18.69 -51.64 16.70
N LYS A 14 19.53 -51.00 15.88
CA LYS A 14 20.98 -50.89 16.12
C LYS A 14 21.48 -49.52 15.70
N SER A 15 22.13 -48.86 16.65
CA SER A 15 22.65 -47.50 16.55
C SER A 15 24.03 -47.49 15.89
N THR A 16 24.22 -46.59 14.93
CA THR A 16 25.55 -46.07 14.61
C THR A 16 25.42 -44.55 14.48
N LYS A 17 25.97 -43.86 15.48
CA LYS A 17 26.08 -42.40 15.51
C LYS A 17 27.09 -41.99 14.44
N ASN A 18 26.63 -41.28 13.41
CA ASN A 18 27.45 -40.35 12.63
C ASN A 18 26.81 -38.97 12.73
N HIS A 19 27.52 -38.04 13.34
CA HIS A 19 27.12 -36.64 13.44
C HIS A 19 27.33 -35.95 12.11
N SER A 20 26.27 -35.84 11.33
CA SER A 20 26.14 -34.91 10.22
C SER A 20 24.95 -34.01 10.53
N SER A 21 25.25 -32.79 10.98
CA SER A 21 24.27 -31.73 11.25
C SER A 21 23.64 -31.25 9.95
N THR A 22 22.52 -31.86 9.57
CA THR A 22 21.62 -31.35 8.55
C THR A 22 20.88 -30.15 9.13
N PHE A 23 21.32 -28.94 8.79
CA PHE A 23 20.53 -27.73 9.03
C PHE A 23 19.30 -27.78 8.13
N ALA A 24 18.20 -28.27 8.70
CA ALA A 24 16.87 -28.12 8.13
C ALA A 24 16.57 -26.61 8.03
N ILE A 25 16.07 -26.21 6.87
CA ILE A 25 15.60 -24.85 6.58
C ILE A 25 14.43 -24.53 7.53
N GLN A 26 14.75 -24.01 8.71
CA GLN A 26 13.82 -23.30 9.59
C GLN A 26 13.67 -21.88 9.04
N GLY A 27 12.93 -21.75 7.95
CA GLY A 27 12.68 -20.48 7.29
C GLY A 27 11.21 -20.35 6.87
N CYS A 28 10.25 -20.70 7.75
CA CYS A 28 8.83 -20.40 7.54
C CYS A 28 7.92 -20.62 8.77
N SER A 29 8.44 -20.64 10.00
CA SER A 29 7.62 -20.85 11.21
C SER A 29 7.44 -19.63 12.12
N ASN A 30 8.08 -18.50 11.81
CA ASN A 30 7.84 -17.23 12.51
C ASN A 30 7.23 -16.22 11.53
N ARG A 31 5.94 -16.39 11.24
CA ARG A 31 5.16 -15.31 10.61
C ARG A 31 5.04 -14.18 11.63
N PRO A 32 5.46 -12.94 11.31
CA PRO A 32 4.97 -11.78 12.06
C PRO A 32 3.45 -11.81 12.00
N ARG A 33 2.78 -11.76 13.16
CA ARG A 33 1.32 -11.61 13.20
C ARG A 33 0.95 -10.32 12.46
N PRO A 34 -0.19 -10.26 11.75
CA PRO A 34 -0.70 -9.00 11.24
C PRO A 34 -0.83 -7.98 12.38
N MET A 35 -0.75 -6.69 12.04
CA MET A 35 -1.05 -5.51 12.87
C MET A 35 -2.07 -5.76 14.00
N PRO A 36 -1.90 -5.12 15.17
CA PRO A 36 -2.40 -5.59 16.45
C PRO A 36 -3.90 -5.91 16.41
N TYR A 37 -4.25 -7.12 16.85
CA TYR A 37 -5.60 -7.66 17.03
C TYR A 37 -6.61 -6.73 17.76
N ASP A 38 -6.14 -5.64 18.37
CA ASP A 38 -6.96 -4.66 19.08
C ASP A 38 -7.88 -3.82 18.17
N THR A 39 -7.49 -3.47 16.94
CA THR A 39 -8.32 -2.57 16.10
C THR A 39 -9.49 -3.30 15.44
N TRP A 40 -9.28 -4.51 14.94
CA TRP A 40 -10.36 -5.36 14.42
C TRP A 40 -11.31 -5.82 15.53
N GLY A 41 -10.76 -6.14 16.72
CA GLY A 41 -11.58 -6.43 17.90
C GLY A 41 -12.47 -5.25 18.30
N LYS A 42 -11.96 -4.02 18.26
CA LYS A 42 -12.73 -2.79 18.53
C LYS A 42 -13.82 -2.52 17.49
N LEU A 43 -13.55 -2.77 16.20
CA LEU A 43 -14.54 -2.63 15.14
C LEU A 43 -15.69 -3.64 15.31
N GLU A 44 -15.38 -4.86 15.70
CA GLU A 44 -16.40 -5.89 15.95
C GLU A 44 -17.25 -5.58 17.18
N ILE A 45 -16.64 -5.04 18.24
CA ILE A 45 -17.37 -4.52 19.41
C ILE A 45 -18.32 -3.38 19.01
N LEU A 46 -17.88 -2.47 18.13
CA LEU A 46 -18.71 -1.39 17.63
C LEU A 46 -19.91 -1.94 16.84
N LYS A 47 -19.68 -2.86 15.90
CA LYS A 47 -20.75 -3.53 15.14
C LYS A 47 -21.76 -4.21 16.06
N ASP A 48 -21.30 -4.95 17.05
CA ASP A 48 -22.16 -5.62 18.04
C ASP A 48 -22.96 -4.62 18.87
N THR A 49 -22.37 -3.48 19.21
CA THR A 49 -23.03 -2.41 19.95
C THR A 49 -24.13 -1.77 19.11
N VAL A 50 -23.85 -1.44 17.84
CA VAL A 50 -24.85 -0.89 16.91
C VAL A 50 -26.01 -1.89 16.71
N LYS A 51 -25.72 -3.19 16.57
CA LYS A 51 -26.75 -4.26 16.48
C LYS A 51 -27.62 -4.33 17.74
N LYS A 52 -27.04 -4.19 18.94
CA LYS A 52 -27.79 -4.18 20.21
C LYS A 52 -28.69 -2.94 20.33
N VAL A 53 -28.18 -1.76 19.98
CA VAL A 53 -28.95 -0.51 19.99
C VAL A 53 -30.12 -0.57 19.01
N LYS A 54 -29.91 -1.09 17.80
CA LYS A 54 -30.97 -1.32 16.81
C LYS A 54 -32.10 -2.19 17.36
N LYS A 55 -31.75 -3.33 17.99
CA LYS A 55 -32.75 -4.22 18.62
C LYS A 55 -33.55 -3.50 19.72
N PHE A 56 -32.94 -2.56 20.43
CA PHE A 56 -33.61 -1.79 21.47
C PHE A 56 -34.56 -0.73 20.89
N THR A 57 -34.14 0.04 19.88
CA THR A 57 -34.95 1.10 19.26
C THR A 57 -36.12 0.56 18.44
N CYS A 58 -35.94 -0.54 17.69
CA CYS A 58 -37.03 -1.18 16.94
C CYS A 58 -38.19 -1.67 17.84
N ARG A 59 -37.90 -2.08 19.08
CA ARG A 59 -38.93 -2.56 20.03
C ARG A 59 -39.82 -1.45 20.57
N ARG A 60 -39.46 -0.17 20.39
CA ARG A 60 -40.09 0.99 21.05
C ARG A 60 -40.49 2.13 20.10
N ARG A 61 -40.79 1.82 18.83
CA ARG A 61 -41.31 2.74 17.80
C ARG A 61 -40.36 3.89 17.36
N GLY A 62 -39.05 3.64 17.32
CA GLY A 62 -38.08 4.57 16.71
C GLY A 62 -37.73 4.16 15.27
N GLU A 63 -38.66 4.27 14.32
CA GLU A 63 -38.44 3.84 12.92
C GLU A 63 -37.35 4.65 12.20
N GLU A 64 -37.27 5.96 12.45
CA GLU A 64 -36.22 6.83 11.89
C GLU A 64 -34.82 6.48 12.40
N TRP A 65 -34.68 6.18 13.69
CA TRP A 65 -33.41 5.72 14.27
C TRP A 65 -33.00 4.34 13.76
N ALA A 66 -33.98 3.46 13.50
CA ALA A 66 -33.71 2.14 12.94
C ALA A 66 -33.12 2.24 11.52
N GLN A 67 -33.62 3.16 10.69
CA GLN A 67 -33.09 3.41 9.35
C GLN A 67 -31.67 3.99 9.38
N HIS A 68 -31.40 4.98 10.24
CA HIS A 68 -30.04 5.51 10.41
C HIS A 68 -29.06 4.46 10.93
N LEU A 69 -29.46 3.62 11.88
CA LEU A 69 -28.65 2.49 12.36
C LEU A 69 -28.39 1.46 11.26
N ASP A 70 -29.31 1.27 10.33
CA ASP A 70 -29.12 0.38 9.16
C ASP A 70 -28.09 0.93 8.18
N THR A 71 -28.12 2.23 7.90
CA THR A 71 -27.09 2.89 7.09
C THR A 71 -25.71 2.75 7.75
N LEU A 72 -25.61 3.02 9.06
CA LEU A 72 -24.36 2.89 9.82
C LEU A 72 -23.85 1.44 9.83
N LEU A 73 -24.74 0.45 9.98
CA LEU A 73 -24.38 -0.96 9.91
C LEU A 73 -23.87 -1.34 8.52
N SER A 74 -24.54 -0.88 7.47
CA SER A 74 -24.11 -1.12 6.09
C SER A 74 -22.73 -0.50 5.81
N GLU A 75 -22.45 0.70 6.32
CA GLU A 75 -21.14 1.35 6.21
C GLU A 75 -20.05 0.59 6.97
N LEU A 76 -20.35 0.08 8.16
CA LEU A 76 -19.42 -0.71 8.98
C LEU A 76 -19.19 -2.13 8.44
N GLU A 77 -20.17 -2.71 7.74
CA GLU A 77 -20.11 -4.06 7.15
C GLU A 77 -19.55 -4.07 5.71
N ALA A 78 -19.48 -2.92 5.06
CA ALA A 78 -18.89 -2.80 3.72
C ALA A 78 -17.43 -3.32 3.69
N PRO A 79 -17.02 -4.03 2.62
CA PRO A 79 -15.64 -4.44 2.47
C PRO A 79 -14.76 -3.19 2.49
N PRO A 80 -13.63 -3.25 3.20
CA PRO A 80 -12.95 -2.04 3.57
C PRO A 80 -12.27 -1.48 2.31
N SER A 81 -12.55 -0.22 1.97
CA SER A 81 -12.15 0.36 0.68
C SER A 81 -10.65 0.21 0.46
N THR A 82 -10.25 -0.23 -0.74
CA THR A 82 -8.86 -0.27 -1.15
C THR A 82 -8.38 1.13 -1.50
N ARG A 83 -7.10 1.42 -1.28
CA ARG A 83 -6.50 2.71 -1.61
C ARG A 83 -5.26 2.56 -2.47
N SER A 84 -5.24 3.20 -3.62
CA SER A 84 -4.17 3.09 -4.61
C SER A 84 -2.98 4.01 -4.24
N VAL A 85 -1.78 3.44 -4.17
CA VAL A 85 -0.54 4.20 -4.10
C VAL A 85 0.23 4.00 -5.40
N VAL A 86 0.32 5.07 -6.17
CA VAL A 86 0.92 5.06 -7.50
C VAL A 86 2.39 5.44 -7.43
N VAL A 87 3.26 4.53 -7.85
CA VAL A 87 4.73 4.69 -7.83
C VAL A 87 5.18 5.39 -9.10
N VAL A 88 5.78 6.57 -8.96
CA VAL A 88 6.28 7.39 -10.06
C VAL A 88 7.74 7.77 -9.86
N GLY A 89 8.42 8.11 -10.95
CA GLY A 89 9.82 8.55 -10.92
C GLY A 89 10.52 8.23 -12.23
N HIS A 90 11.69 8.82 -12.44
CA HIS A 90 12.39 8.69 -13.71
C HIS A 90 12.97 7.28 -13.93
N THR A 91 13.26 6.94 -15.18
CA THR A 91 13.95 5.69 -15.51
C THR A 91 15.33 5.66 -14.86
N GLY A 92 15.66 4.53 -14.23
CA GLY A 92 16.93 4.36 -13.54
C GLY A 92 16.97 4.93 -12.11
N HIS A 93 15.91 5.53 -11.55
CA HIS A 93 15.84 5.92 -10.12
C HIS A 93 15.60 4.75 -9.16
N GLY A 94 15.62 3.49 -9.64
CA GLY A 94 15.49 2.32 -8.77
C GLY A 94 14.05 1.97 -8.37
N LYS A 95 13.03 2.46 -9.08
CA LYS A 95 11.60 2.16 -8.82
C LYS A 95 11.32 0.67 -8.64
N THR A 96 11.68 -0.16 -9.62
CA THR A 96 11.41 -1.61 -9.58
C THR A 96 12.17 -2.32 -8.45
N THR A 97 13.40 -1.89 -8.16
CA THR A 97 14.17 -2.41 -7.02
C THR A 97 13.51 -2.05 -5.69
N LEU A 98 13.06 -0.80 -5.55
CA LEU A 98 12.28 -0.35 -4.39
C LEU A 98 10.97 -1.15 -4.27
N PHE A 99 10.25 -1.33 -5.37
CA PHE A 99 8.99 -2.05 -5.43
C PHE A 99 9.11 -3.49 -4.91
N ASN A 100 10.10 -4.24 -5.41
CA ASN A 100 10.38 -5.60 -4.93
C ASN A 100 10.78 -5.62 -3.44
N SER A 101 11.50 -4.60 -2.98
CA SER A 101 11.91 -4.48 -1.56
C SER A 101 10.70 -4.24 -0.66
N LEU A 102 9.77 -3.37 -1.08
CA LEU A 102 8.53 -3.10 -0.36
C LEU A 102 7.63 -4.34 -0.25
N LEU A 103 7.56 -5.14 -1.33
CA LEU A 103 6.78 -6.37 -1.36
C LEU A 103 7.50 -7.58 -0.74
N GLN A 104 8.77 -7.44 -0.36
CA GLN A 104 9.61 -8.53 0.15
C GLN A 104 9.78 -9.71 -0.81
N CYS A 105 9.71 -9.49 -2.12
CA CYS A 105 9.86 -10.55 -3.11
C CYS A 105 10.26 -10.02 -4.50
N PRO A 106 10.95 -10.82 -5.33
CA PRO A 106 11.36 -10.44 -6.68
C PRO A 106 10.22 -10.62 -7.70
N LEU A 107 9.13 -9.87 -7.53
CA LEU A 107 7.92 -10.00 -8.36
C LEU A 107 8.09 -9.38 -9.76
N LEU A 108 8.84 -8.28 -9.85
CA LEU A 108 9.12 -7.57 -11.10
C LEU A 108 10.59 -7.70 -11.48
N THR A 109 10.87 -7.86 -12.77
CA THR A 109 12.26 -7.94 -13.25
C THR A 109 13.02 -6.64 -12.99
N THR A 110 14.22 -6.73 -12.41
CA THR A 110 15.13 -5.59 -12.27
C THR A 110 16.28 -5.72 -13.29
N ALA A 111 16.30 -4.86 -14.31
CA ALA A 111 17.42 -4.74 -15.25
C ALA A 111 18.05 -3.34 -15.18
N THR A 112 19.37 -3.27 -15.25
CA THR A 112 20.14 -2.05 -14.94
C THR A 112 20.21 -1.01 -16.07
N ARG A 113 19.73 -1.31 -17.28
CA ARG A 113 19.98 -0.44 -18.47
C ARG A 113 18.77 -0.13 -19.36
N ARG A 114 17.56 -0.66 -19.10
CA ARG A 114 16.32 -0.38 -19.87
C ARG A 114 15.10 -0.40 -18.95
N ALA A 115 14.00 0.25 -19.35
CA ALA A 115 12.71 0.16 -18.64
C ALA A 115 12.30 -1.32 -18.48
N CYS A 116 12.13 -1.77 -17.24
CA CYS A 116 11.93 -3.19 -16.92
C CYS A 116 10.45 -3.58 -16.92
N THR A 117 9.60 -2.69 -16.40
CA THR A 117 8.14 -2.75 -16.47
C THR A 117 7.66 -1.81 -17.57
N SER A 118 6.90 -2.33 -18.54
CA SER A 118 6.37 -1.54 -19.67
C SER A 118 4.83 -1.49 -19.69
N ALA A 119 4.17 -2.32 -18.88
CA ALA A 119 2.74 -2.26 -18.61
C ALA A 119 2.49 -1.82 -17.16
N VAL A 120 1.30 -1.31 -16.87
CA VAL A 120 0.89 -0.98 -15.50
C VAL A 120 0.73 -2.27 -14.70
N VAL A 121 1.31 -2.30 -13.50
CA VAL A 121 1.18 -3.44 -12.59
C VAL A 121 0.52 -2.97 -11.29
N GLU A 122 -0.57 -3.59 -10.92
CA GLU A 122 -1.23 -3.39 -9.63
C GLU A 122 -0.98 -4.61 -8.74
N VAL A 123 -0.58 -4.37 -7.50
CA VAL A 123 -0.38 -5.43 -6.52
C VAL A 123 -1.37 -5.26 -5.38
N HIS A 124 -2.10 -6.33 -5.13
CA HIS A 124 -3.22 -6.43 -4.22
C HIS A 124 -2.92 -7.46 -3.14
N TYR A 125 -3.40 -7.22 -1.92
CA TYR A 125 -3.37 -8.24 -0.87
C TYR A 125 -4.39 -9.34 -1.13
N ASP A 126 -3.98 -10.58 -0.93
CA ASP A 126 -4.83 -11.76 -0.87
C ASP A 126 -4.23 -12.73 0.15
N ASP A 127 -5.04 -13.23 1.07
CA ASP A 127 -4.59 -14.14 2.14
C ASP A 127 -4.38 -15.59 1.64
N SER A 128 -4.64 -15.83 0.35
CA SER A 128 -4.40 -17.10 -0.32
C SER A 128 -2.91 -17.49 -0.28
N LEU A 129 -2.65 -18.80 -0.16
CA LEU A 129 -1.30 -19.36 -0.18
C LEU A 129 -0.63 -19.22 -1.56
N ASP A 130 -1.44 -19.34 -2.62
CA ASP A 130 -0.97 -19.21 -4.00
C ASP A 130 -1.10 -17.77 -4.48
N TYR A 131 -0.13 -17.35 -5.29
CA TYR A 131 -0.17 -16.08 -6.01
C TYR A 131 -1.12 -16.21 -7.20
N ARG A 132 -1.93 -15.19 -7.45
CA ARG A 132 -2.80 -15.11 -8.62
C ARG A 132 -2.46 -13.85 -9.41
N ALA A 133 -2.58 -13.90 -10.72
CA ALA A 133 -2.46 -12.72 -11.54
C ALA A 133 -3.48 -12.73 -12.66
N THR A 134 -4.00 -11.54 -12.97
CA THR A 134 -4.92 -11.31 -14.07
C THR A 134 -4.31 -10.26 -14.99
N ILE A 135 -4.17 -10.60 -16.26
CA ILE A 135 -3.73 -9.66 -17.29
C ILE A 135 -4.95 -9.21 -18.06
N GLU A 136 -5.28 -7.92 -17.94
CA GLU A 136 -6.34 -7.28 -18.71
C GLU A 136 -5.75 -6.68 -19.98
N PHE A 137 -6.28 -7.08 -21.13
CA PHE A 137 -5.97 -6.43 -22.40
C PHE A 137 -6.86 -5.21 -22.61
N LEU A 138 -6.40 -4.29 -23.46
CA LEU A 138 -7.19 -3.13 -23.87
C LEU A 138 -8.51 -3.57 -24.54
N SER A 139 -9.56 -2.76 -24.39
CA SER A 139 -10.79 -2.95 -25.18
C SER A 139 -10.53 -2.67 -26.66
N LYS A 140 -11.46 -3.06 -27.52
CA LYS A 140 -11.34 -2.81 -28.96
C LYS A 140 -11.23 -1.32 -29.27
N GLU A 141 -12.04 -0.50 -28.61
CA GLU A 141 -12.09 0.94 -28.78
C GLU A 141 -10.77 1.59 -28.33
N ALA A 142 -10.28 1.21 -27.15
CA ALA A 142 -9.00 1.71 -26.64
C ALA A 142 -7.79 1.25 -27.49
N TRP A 143 -7.91 0.09 -28.14
CA TRP A 143 -6.88 -0.40 -29.06
C TRP A 143 -6.85 0.38 -30.37
N GLU A 144 -8.02 0.68 -30.95
CA GLU A 144 -8.14 1.52 -32.14
C GLU A 144 -7.65 2.95 -31.88
N GLU A 145 -7.98 3.52 -30.71
CA GLU A 145 -7.48 4.83 -30.27
C GLU A 145 -5.95 4.84 -30.14
N PHE A 146 -5.36 3.76 -29.63
CA PHE A 146 -3.90 3.61 -29.55
C PHE A 146 -3.24 3.50 -30.94
N LEU A 147 -3.85 2.79 -31.89
CA LEU A 147 -3.30 2.59 -33.24
C LEU A 147 -3.43 3.81 -34.14
N SER A 148 -4.50 4.59 -33.99
CA SER A 148 -4.80 5.76 -34.82
C SER A 148 -3.62 6.73 -35.01
N PRO A 149 -2.99 7.25 -33.93
CA PRO A 149 -1.85 8.16 -34.09
C PRO A 149 -0.62 7.47 -34.69
N LEU A 150 -0.42 6.17 -34.43
CA LEU A 150 0.71 5.41 -34.96
C LEU A 150 0.59 5.23 -36.48
N VAL A 151 -0.60 4.87 -36.96
CA VAL A 151 -0.88 4.69 -38.39
C VAL A 151 -0.79 6.02 -39.12
N ALA A 152 -1.36 7.09 -38.55
CA ALA A 152 -1.31 8.43 -39.13
C ALA A 152 0.14 8.93 -39.31
N ASP A 153 0.98 8.83 -38.28
CA ASP A 153 2.38 9.26 -38.31
C ASP A 153 3.20 8.51 -39.37
N VAL A 154 2.93 7.20 -39.55
CA VAL A 154 3.59 6.37 -40.55
C VAL A 154 3.18 6.74 -41.98
N HIS A 155 1.96 7.22 -42.20
CA HIS A 155 1.49 7.70 -43.51
C HIS A 155 1.85 9.16 -43.80
N GLU A 156 2.05 10.00 -42.78
CA GLU A 156 2.47 11.39 -42.94
C GLU A 156 3.97 11.50 -43.23
N SER A 157 4.77 10.61 -42.65
CA SER A 157 6.21 10.53 -42.89
C SER A 157 6.60 9.91 -44.26
N THR A 158 5.64 9.37 -45.03
CA THR A 158 5.86 8.79 -46.37
C THR A 158 5.82 9.85 -47.49
N THR A 159 6.81 10.74 -47.55
CA THR A 159 7.03 11.59 -48.75
C THR A 159 7.75 10.83 -49.90
N SER A 160 8.10 9.57 -49.69
CA SER A 160 8.71 8.61 -50.64
C SER A 160 8.34 7.18 -50.20
N PRO A 161 8.46 6.13 -51.04
CA PRO A 161 8.16 4.77 -50.62
C PRO A 161 9.12 4.34 -49.50
N SER A 162 8.66 4.51 -48.26
CA SER A 162 9.38 4.12 -47.06
C SER A 162 8.98 2.70 -46.67
N LYS A 163 9.96 1.96 -46.17
CA LYS A 163 9.76 0.62 -45.64
C LYS A 163 9.74 0.68 -44.12
N PHE A 164 8.98 -0.22 -43.51
CA PHE A 164 9.10 -0.47 -42.08
C PHE A 164 10.52 -0.88 -41.72
N PRO A 165 11.04 -0.43 -40.56
CA PRO A 165 12.37 -0.80 -40.12
C PRO A 165 12.49 -2.32 -39.94
N PRO A 166 13.64 -2.92 -40.27
CA PRO A 166 13.91 -4.31 -39.96
C PRO A 166 13.81 -4.57 -38.45
N SER A 167 13.25 -5.71 -38.06
CA SER A 167 13.08 -6.09 -36.65
C SER A 167 14.39 -6.06 -35.84
N ASP A 168 15.52 -6.40 -36.47
CA ASP A 168 16.85 -6.33 -35.83
C ASP A 168 17.28 -4.91 -35.47
N ASP A 169 16.88 -3.90 -36.24
CA ASP A 169 17.22 -2.49 -35.98
C ASP A 169 16.33 -1.89 -34.89
N VAL A 170 15.06 -2.32 -34.84
CA VAL A 170 14.11 -1.97 -33.79
C VAL A 170 14.57 -2.47 -32.42
N GLN A 171 15.13 -3.68 -32.33
CA GLN A 171 15.62 -4.25 -31.07
C GLN A 171 16.95 -3.66 -30.58
N LYS A 172 17.76 -3.09 -31.49
CA LYS A 172 19.04 -2.43 -31.17
C LYS A 172 18.90 -1.00 -30.60
N ASN A 173 17.67 -0.54 -30.33
CA ASN A 173 17.34 0.78 -29.74
C ASN A 173 17.64 2.01 -30.61
N LEU A 174 17.83 1.89 -31.93
CA LEU A 174 18.17 3.06 -32.75
C LEU A 174 16.95 3.81 -33.33
N VAL A 175 15.75 3.21 -33.32
CA VAL A 175 14.55 3.83 -33.92
C VAL A 175 13.44 3.95 -32.87
N LEU A 176 13.30 5.16 -32.32
CA LEU A 176 12.09 5.59 -31.62
C LEU A 176 11.13 6.16 -32.66
N GLY A 177 9.92 5.60 -32.78
CA GLY A 177 8.93 6.11 -33.72
C GLY A 177 7.75 5.14 -33.93
N SER A 178 6.71 5.64 -34.59
CA SER A 178 5.47 4.89 -34.77
C SER A 178 5.65 3.63 -35.61
N ALA A 179 6.48 3.68 -36.67
CA ALA A 179 6.81 2.54 -37.51
C ALA A 179 7.49 1.40 -36.72
N ALA A 180 8.43 1.75 -35.83
CA ALA A 180 9.10 0.76 -34.98
C ALA A 180 8.14 0.13 -33.97
N THR A 181 7.20 0.91 -33.43
CA THR A 181 6.16 0.42 -32.51
C THR A 181 5.22 -0.56 -33.23
N LEU A 182 4.79 -0.24 -34.45
CA LEU A 182 3.99 -1.15 -35.27
C LEU A 182 4.72 -2.45 -35.58
N VAL A 183 6.02 -2.41 -35.92
CA VAL A 183 6.82 -3.64 -36.12
C VAL A 183 6.95 -4.47 -34.83
N GLN A 184 7.03 -3.84 -33.66
CA GLN A 184 7.07 -4.56 -32.37
C GLN A 184 5.77 -5.31 -32.08
N ILE A 185 4.62 -4.77 -32.49
CA ILE A 185 3.30 -5.38 -32.31
C ILE A 185 3.01 -6.40 -33.42
N TYR A 186 3.39 -6.06 -34.65
CA TYR A 186 3.15 -6.81 -35.88
C TYR A 186 4.48 -7.13 -36.59
N PRO A 187 5.24 -8.14 -36.14
CA PRO A 187 6.56 -8.46 -36.70
C PRO A 187 6.57 -8.75 -38.21
N HIS A 188 5.43 -9.16 -38.78
CA HIS A 188 5.29 -9.42 -40.22
C HIS A 188 5.44 -8.15 -41.07
N LEU A 189 5.21 -6.97 -40.52
CA LEU A 189 5.41 -5.68 -41.21
C LEU A 189 6.89 -5.35 -41.43
N SER A 190 7.80 -6.01 -40.72
CA SER A 190 9.25 -5.78 -40.80
C SER A 190 9.76 -5.80 -42.25
N GLY A 191 10.28 -4.66 -42.73
CA GLY A 191 10.84 -4.52 -44.08
C GLY A 191 9.81 -4.43 -45.22
N GLN A 192 8.51 -4.48 -44.91
CA GLN A 192 7.45 -4.26 -45.90
C GLN A 192 7.33 -2.78 -46.26
N LEU A 193 6.78 -2.49 -47.44
CA LEU A 193 6.44 -1.13 -47.85
C LEU A 193 5.26 -0.64 -47.01
N ILE A 194 5.28 0.64 -46.66
CA ILE A 194 4.13 1.30 -46.05
C ILE A 194 3.17 1.64 -47.19
N ASP A 195 2.07 0.90 -47.27
CA ASP A 195 1.00 1.11 -48.25
C ASP A 195 -0.35 1.38 -47.55
N LYS A 196 -1.39 1.61 -48.36
CA LYS A 196 -2.74 1.91 -47.86
C LYS A 196 -3.41 0.73 -47.14
N ASP A 197 -2.89 -0.48 -47.28
CA ASP A 197 -3.45 -1.66 -46.63
C ASP A 197 -3.08 -1.69 -45.14
N VAL A 198 -2.11 -0.88 -44.70
CA VAL A 198 -1.77 -0.68 -43.29
C VAL A 198 -2.73 0.34 -42.65
N SER A 199 -3.99 -0.03 -42.48
CA SER A 199 -5.00 0.80 -41.84
C SER A 199 -5.29 0.37 -40.40
N VAL A 200 -5.91 1.25 -39.59
CA VAL A 200 -6.35 0.90 -38.22
C VAL A 200 -7.32 -0.27 -38.26
N GLU A 201 -8.25 -0.28 -39.22
CA GLU A 201 -9.24 -1.34 -39.39
C GLU A 201 -8.56 -2.68 -39.67
N SER A 202 -7.57 -2.70 -40.57
CA SER A 202 -6.83 -3.91 -40.94
C SER A 202 -6.03 -4.50 -39.77
N LEU A 203 -5.38 -3.63 -38.99
CA LEU A 203 -4.51 -4.03 -37.88
C LEU A 203 -5.35 -4.49 -36.68
N SER A 204 -6.47 -3.82 -36.39
CA SER A 204 -7.37 -4.19 -35.29
C SER A 204 -8.00 -5.58 -35.46
N VAL A 205 -8.26 -6.01 -36.70
CA VAL A 205 -8.80 -7.36 -37.01
C VAL A 205 -7.73 -8.40 -37.35
N HIS A 206 -6.45 -8.04 -37.22
CA HIS A 206 -5.38 -8.96 -37.54
C HIS A 206 -5.31 -10.10 -36.51
N ARG A 207 -5.19 -11.33 -37.00
CA ARG A 207 -5.19 -12.58 -36.20
C ARG A 207 -4.21 -12.61 -35.02
N SER A 208 -3.14 -11.80 -35.06
CA SER A 208 -2.14 -11.73 -33.98
C SER A 208 -2.66 -11.02 -32.73
N VAL A 209 -3.71 -10.20 -32.85
CA VAL A 209 -4.22 -9.37 -31.75
C VAL A 209 -5.70 -9.62 -31.43
N THR A 210 -6.51 -10.03 -32.42
CA THR A 210 -7.98 -10.12 -32.29
C THR A 210 -8.44 -11.02 -31.15
N ASN A 211 -7.74 -12.13 -30.87
CA ASN A 211 -8.11 -13.05 -29.79
C ASN A 211 -7.68 -12.55 -28.40
N MET A 212 -6.85 -11.51 -28.31
CA MET A 212 -6.33 -10.97 -27.04
C MET A 212 -7.08 -9.69 -26.64
N ILE A 213 -7.40 -8.81 -27.58
CA ILE A 213 -8.09 -7.55 -27.32
C ILE A 213 -9.47 -7.82 -26.69
N GLY A 214 -9.79 -7.09 -25.62
CA GLY A 214 -11.01 -7.26 -24.83
C GLY A 214 -11.06 -8.51 -23.96
N SER A 215 -10.02 -9.37 -24.01
CA SER A 215 -9.94 -10.58 -23.18
C SER A 215 -9.16 -10.33 -21.87
N SER A 216 -9.18 -11.32 -20.99
CA SER A 216 -8.28 -11.39 -19.84
C SER A 216 -7.66 -12.77 -19.72
N CYS A 217 -6.47 -12.84 -19.15
CA CYS A 217 -5.76 -14.10 -18.88
C CYS A 217 -5.47 -14.21 -17.39
N GLU A 218 -5.71 -15.38 -16.82
CA GLU A 218 -5.43 -15.67 -15.41
C GLU A 218 -4.25 -16.62 -15.26
N PHE A 219 -3.44 -16.36 -14.24
CA PHE A 219 -2.28 -17.16 -13.87
C PHE A 219 -2.31 -17.45 -12.37
N THR A 220 -1.90 -18.65 -11.99
CA THR A 220 -1.62 -19.02 -10.61
C THR A 220 -0.16 -19.40 -10.48
N ALA A 221 0.45 -19.18 -9.32
CA ALA A 221 1.82 -19.58 -9.04
C ALA A 221 2.01 -19.86 -7.55
N THR A 222 2.89 -20.81 -7.23
CA THR A 222 3.19 -21.17 -5.83
C THR A 222 4.33 -20.33 -5.24
N SER A 223 5.04 -19.58 -6.08
CA SER A 223 6.15 -18.71 -5.66
C SER A 223 6.22 -17.42 -6.47
N PRO A 224 6.80 -16.33 -5.91
CA PRO A 224 7.01 -15.07 -6.62
C PRO A 224 7.85 -15.23 -7.89
N ALA A 225 8.87 -16.08 -7.86
CA ALA A 225 9.76 -16.31 -9.01
C ALA A 225 9.03 -17.01 -10.17
N GLU A 226 8.14 -17.96 -9.86
CA GLU A 226 7.29 -18.59 -10.87
C GLU A 226 6.30 -17.58 -11.47
N MET A 227 5.70 -16.73 -10.63
CA MET A 227 4.80 -15.66 -11.07
C MET A 227 5.51 -14.68 -11.99
N GLU A 228 6.69 -14.20 -11.59
CA GLU A 228 7.53 -13.31 -12.40
C GLU A 228 7.81 -13.93 -13.77
N LYS A 229 8.22 -15.20 -13.82
CA LYS A 229 8.49 -15.91 -15.08
C LYS A 229 7.27 -15.97 -16.01
N LYS A 230 6.07 -16.18 -15.45
CA LYS A 230 4.80 -16.18 -16.21
C LYS A 230 4.45 -14.77 -16.73
N LEU A 231 4.64 -13.74 -15.92
CA LEU A 231 4.29 -12.36 -16.27
C LEU A 231 5.31 -11.67 -17.18
N ARG A 232 6.57 -12.10 -17.16
CA ARG A 232 7.68 -11.50 -17.93
C ARG A 232 7.35 -11.32 -19.42
N GLY A 233 6.70 -12.30 -20.02
CA GLY A 233 6.29 -12.28 -21.43
C GLY A 233 5.19 -11.26 -21.76
N TYR A 234 4.62 -10.62 -20.75
CA TYR A 234 3.54 -9.66 -20.90
C TYR A 234 4.00 -8.26 -20.49
N ILE A 235 4.69 -8.14 -19.37
CA ILE A 235 5.04 -6.83 -18.78
C ILE A 235 6.39 -6.29 -19.25
N SER A 236 7.28 -7.13 -19.81
CA SER A 236 8.64 -6.73 -20.19
C SER A 236 8.77 -6.42 -21.68
N ALA A 237 9.60 -5.42 -21.99
CA ALA A 237 9.98 -5.08 -23.37
C ALA A 237 11.03 -6.04 -23.98
N ARG A 238 11.59 -6.98 -23.20
CA ARG A 238 12.59 -7.93 -23.68
C ARG A 238 11.91 -9.23 -24.10
N GLN A 239 11.77 -9.43 -25.41
CA GLN A 239 11.18 -10.61 -26.05
C GLN A 239 12.18 -11.24 -27.03
N ASP A 240 11.94 -12.50 -27.41
CA ASP A 240 12.65 -13.16 -28.51
C ASP A 240 12.41 -12.41 -29.84
N LYS A 241 13.37 -12.48 -30.77
CA LYS A 241 13.39 -11.77 -32.07
C LYS A 241 12.12 -11.87 -32.92
N ASN A 242 11.37 -12.96 -32.78
CA ASN A 242 10.22 -13.28 -33.61
C ASN A 242 8.88 -13.26 -32.85
N LYS A 243 8.86 -12.76 -31.60
CA LYS A 243 7.64 -12.69 -30.80
C LYS A 243 7.12 -11.26 -30.73
N PRO A 244 5.80 -11.06 -30.84
CA PRO A 244 5.19 -9.75 -30.66
C PRO A 244 5.42 -9.27 -29.22
N THR A 245 5.61 -7.95 -29.10
CA THR A 245 5.81 -7.31 -27.81
C THR A 245 4.45 -6.94 -27.22
N LEU A 246 3.95 -7.80 -26.32
CA LEU A 246 2.56 -7.76 -25.85
C LEU A 246 2.20 -6.57 -24.94
N TRP A 247 3.17 -5.94 -24.27
CA TRP A 247 2.89 -4.89 -23.27
C TRP A 247 2.12 -3.69 -23.83
N HIS A 248 2.20 -3.41 -25.12
CA HIS A 248 1.44 -2.34 -25.77
C HIS A 248 -0.08 -2.53 -25.65
N MET A 249 -0.51 -3.79 -25.69
CA MET A 249 -1.91 -4.22 -25.66
C MET A 249 -2.45 -4.42 -24.25
N ILE A 250 -1.59 -4.34 -23.24
CA ILE A 250 -1.99 -4.55 -21.85
C ILE A 250 -2.55 -3.24 -21.30
N LYS A 251 -3.73 -3.37 -20.68
CA LYS A 251 -4.36 -2.32 -19.88
C LYS A 251 -3.73 -2.28 -18.49
N CYS A 252 -3.76 -3.40 -17.78
CA CYS A 252 -3.02 -3.61 -16.53
C CYS A 252 -2.78 -5.09 -16.24
N ALA A 253 -1.77 -5.37 -15.43
CA ALA A 253 -1.56 -6.66 -14.80
C ALA A 253 -1.86 -6.53 -13.30
N LYS A 254 -2.87 -7.24 -12.82
CA LYS A 254 -3.24 -7.29 -11.40
C LYS A 254 -2.64 -8.53 -10.78
N ILE A 255 -1.91 -8.39 -9.68
CA ILE A 255 -1.26 -9.47 -8.97
C ILE A 255 -1.79 -9.52 -7.54
N TYR A 256 -2.21 -10.69 -7.10
CA TYR A 256 -2.78 -10.97 -5.81
C TYR A 256 -1.87 -11.95 -5.07
N GLY A 257 -1.62 -11.69 -3.79
CA GLY A 257 -0.85 -12.58 -2.94
C GLY A 257 -0.68 -12.05 -1.53
N PRO A 258 -0.02 -12.83 -0.65
CA PRO A 258 0.06 -12.56 0.79
C PRO A 258 1.07 -11.46 1.15
N PHE A 259 0.99 -10.31 0.48
CA PHE A 259 1.88 -9.16 0.64
C PHE A 259 1.54 -8.38 1.91
N GLN A 260 2.18 -8.69 3.04
CA GLN A 260 1.80 -8.16 4.35
C GLN A 260 1.71 -6.63 4.43
N MET A 261 2.56 -5.89 3.69
CA MET A 261 2.49 -4.42 3.64
C MET A 261 1.13 -3.90 3.11
N LEU A 262 0.45 -4.70 2.29
CA LEU A 262 -0.81 -4.36 1.63
C LEU A 262 -2.05 -4.86 2.39
N ALA A 263 -1.87 -5.61 3.48
CA ALA A 263 -2.95 -6.24 4.24
C ALA A 263 -3.99 -5.26 4.80
N THR A 264 -3.61 -3.99 4.94
CA THR A 264 -4.51 -2.91 5.36
C THR A 264 -5.45 -2.44 4.26
N GLY A 265 -5.32 -2.92 3.02
CA GLY A 265 -6.10 -2.50 1.85
C GLY A 265 -5.40 -1.47 0.96
N THR A 266 -4.11 -1.22 1.19
CA THR A 266 -3.30 -0.46 0.23
C THR A 266 -3.08 -1.30 -1.03
N VAL A 267 -3.22 -0.70 -2.21
CA VAL A 267 -2.91 -1.30 -3.52
C VAL A 267 -1.72 -0.55 -4.10
N LEU A 268 -0.64 -1.26 -4.40
CA LEU A 268 0.58 -0.64 -4.91
C LEU A 268 0.61 -0.73 -6.44
N VAL A 269 0.76 0.41 -7.12
CA VAL A 269 0.70 0.49 -8.58
C VAL A 269 2.06 0.92 -9.15
N ASP A 270 2.73 0.06 -9.90
CA ASP A 270 3.94 0.41 -10.67
C ASP A 270 3.53 1.01 -12.02
N LEU A 271 3.85 2.28 -12.24
CA LEU A 271 3.62 2.92 -13.54
C LEU A 271 4.88 2.91 -14.42
N PRO A 272 4.77 2.38 -15.65
CA PRO A 272 5.81 2.55 -16.64
C PRO A 272 5.85 4.02 -17.10
N GLY A 273 7.06 4.57 -17.23
CA GLY A 273 7.29 5.71 -18.12
C GLY A 273 7.05 7.13 -17.59
N PHE A 274 7.02 7.36 -16.27
CA PHE A 274 7.01 8.75 -15.77
C PHE A 274 8.33 9.48 -16.11
N GLY A 275 8.28 10.43 -17.05
CA GLY A 275 9.45 11.07 -17.63
C GLY A 275 10.11 10.29 -18.78
N ASP A 276 9.42 9.34 -19.40
CA ASP A 276 9.85 8.64 -20.62
C ASP A 276 9.61 9.52 -21.87
N SER A 277 10.41 9.35 -22.91
CA SER A 277 10.22 10.03 -24.20
C SER A 277 9.11 9.40 -25.04
N ASN A 278 8.65 8.20 -24.68
CA ASN A 278 7.52 7.55 -25.33
C ASN A 278 6.18 8.19 -24.91
N LEU A 279 5.63 9.03 -25.79
CA LEU A 279 4.38 9.77 -25.57
C LEU A 279 3.19 8.88 -25.19
N ILE A 280 3.14 7.65 -25.71
CA ILE A 280 2.03 6.73 -25.43
C ILE A 280 2.10 6.22 -23.98
N ARG A 281 3.32 6.03 -23.45
CA ARG A 281 3.51 5.68 -22.03
C ARG A 281 3.12 6.84 -21.11
N VAL A 282 3.44 8.06 -21.51
CA VAL A 282 3.08 9.28 -20.75
C VAL A 282 1.55 9.42 -20.65
N GLN A 283 0.83 9.26 -21.77
CA GLN A 283 -0.63 9.34 -21.79
C GLN A 283 -1.30 8.28 -20.91
N LYS A 284 -0.85 7.01 -20.97
CA LYS A 284 -1.37 5.95 -20.09
C LYS A 284 -1.08 6.26 -18.62
N ALA A 285 0.15 6.69 -18.29
CA ALA A 285 0.51 7.05 -16.93
C ALA A 285 -0.31 8.23 -16.38
N ASP A 286 -0.64 9.22 -17.22
CA ASP A 286 -1.40 10.39 -16.79
C ASP A 286 -2.83 10.06 -16.35
N GLN A 287 -3.49 9.09 -17.00
CA GLN A 287 -4.81 8.59 -16.60
C GLN A 287 -4.76 7.95 -15.22
N TYR A 288 -3.86 7.00 -14.99
CA TYR A 288 -3.71 6.36 -13.66
C TYR A 288 -3.40 7.36 -12.55
N LEU A 289 -2.63 8.40 -12.86
CA LEU A 289 -2.31 9.41 -11.88
C LEU A 289 -3.50 10.35 -11.57
N LYS A 290 -4.55 10.41 -12.42
CA LYS A 290 -5.76 11.21 -12.14
C LYS A 290 -6.64 10.49 -11.11
N ASP A 291 -6.68 9.17 -11.21
CA ASP A 291 -7.48 8.32 -10.33
C ASP A 291 -6.69 7.85 -9.09
N ALA A 292 -5.43 8.27 -8.96
CA ALA A 292 -4.54 7.89 -7.86
C ALA A 292 -4.98 8.52 -6.54
N ASP A 293 -5.16 7.70 -5.51
CA ASP A 293 -5.45 8.20 -4.17
C ASP A 293 -4.21 8.81 -3.48
N SER A 294 -3.04 8.29 -3.81
CA SER A 294 -1.75 8.73 -3.25
C SER A 294 -0.62 8.46 -4.25
N ILE A 295 0.41 9.30 -4.24
CA ILE A 295 1.59 9.13 -5.11
C ILE A 295 2.83 8.86 -4.25
N LEU A 296 3.60 7.85 -4.64
CA LEU A 296 4.95 7.60 -4.18
C LEU A 296 5.97 8.09 -5.22
N LEU A 297 6.56 9.26 -4.99
CA LEU A 297 7.59 9.84 -5.86
C LEU A 297 8.98 9.29 -5.54
N VAL A 298 9.59 8.62 -6.51
CA VAL A 298 10.90 7.98 -6.40
C VAL A 298 12.00 8.84 -7.03
N LEU A 299 12.96 9.25 -6.20
CA LEU A 299 14.11 10.07 -6.55
C LEU A 299 15.42 9.29 -6.31
N ASP A 300 16.48 9.63 -7.06
CA ASP A 300 17.83 9.09 -6.81
C ASP A 300 18.60 10.05 -5.89
N ILE A 301 19.17 9.54 -4.80
CA ILE A 301 19.97 10.32 -3.83
C ILE A 301 21.16 11.06 -4.46
N ARG A 302 21.66 10.61 -5.62
CA ARG A 302 22.77 11.24 -6.35
C ARG A 302 22.30 12.40 -7.23
N ARG A 303 21.00 12.51 -7.49
CA ARG A 303 20.41 13.52 -8.39
C ARG A 303 19.55 14.54 -7.66
N VAL A 304 19.14 14.25 -6.43
CA VAL A 304 18.17 15.09 -5.70
C VAL A 304 18.71 16.47 -5.32
N ILE A 305 20.01 16.62 -5.09
CA ILE A 305 20.64 17.90 -4.71
C ILE A 305 20.90 18.77 -5.96
N ASP A 306 21.44 18.18 -7.03
CA ASP A 306 22.07 18.93 -8.12
C ASP A 306 21.20 19.12 -9.37
N HIS A 307 20.10 18.37 -9.51
CA HIS A 307 19.37 18.33 -10.79
C HIS A 307 18.15 19.26 -10.80
N VAL A 308 18.13 20.21 -11.73
CA VAL A 308 16.97 21.06 -12.05
C VAL A 308 15.71 20.21 -12.25
N ASP A 309 15.86 19.05 -12.89
CA ASP A 309 14.77 18.11 -13.13
C ASP A 309 14.12 17.61 -11.84
N ALA A 310 14.88 17.32 -10.77
CA ALA A 310 14.31 16.82 -9.51
C ALA A 310 13.38 17.86 -8.88
N ARG A 311 13.79 19.14 -8.91
CA ARG A 311 12.96 20.27 -8.49
C ARG A 311 11.74 20.44 -9.39
N GLU A 312 11.88 20.29 -10.69
CA GLU A 312 10.77 20.37 -11.63
C GLU A 312 9.77 19.22 -11.45
N TYR A 313 10.25 18.00 -11.21
CA TYR A 313 9.42 16.83 -10.88
C TYR A 313 8.64 17.06 -9.59
N LEU A 314 9.32 17.46 -8.52
CA LEU A 314 8.66 17.76 -7.25
C LEU A 314 7.62 18.87 -7.41
N LYS A 315 7.93 19.91 -8.20
CA LYS A 315 6.98 20.98 -8.55
C LYS A 315 5.79 20.47 -9.34
N LYS A 316 5.98 19.61 -10.34
CA LYS A 316 4.87 19.00 -11.11
C LYS A 316 4.00 18.11 -10.23
N SER A 317 4.61 17.29 -9.38
CA SER A 317 3.90 16.43 -8.43
C SER A 317 3.08 17.24 -7.41
N ILE A 318 3.67 18.26 -6.78
CA ILE A 318 2.96 19.13 -5.83
C ILE A 318 1.84 19.91 -6.53
N LYS A 319 2.11 20.52 -7.70
CA LYS A 319 1.08 21.23 -8.47
C LYS A 319 -0.13 20.36 -8.79
N ARG A 320 0.07 19.07 -9.02
CA ARG A 320 -1.01 18.13 -9.29
C ARG A 320 -1.95 18.00 -8.08
N PHE A 321 -1.39 17.81 -6.89
CA PHE A 321 -2.18 17.65 -5.67
C PHE A 321 -2.83 18.95 -5.18
N VAL A 322 -2.15 20.07 -5.37
CA VAL A 322 -2.67 21.40 -4.98
C VAL A 322 -3.68 21.93 -5.99
N GLY A 323 -3.48 21.65 -7.28
CA GLY A 323 -4.17 22.35 -8.37
C GLY A 323 -5.40 21.66 -8.96
N PHE A 324 -5.63 20.36 -8.72
CA PHE A 324 -6.75 19.64 -9.35
C PHE A 324 -8.00 19.53 -8.50
N ASP A 325 -7.89 19.48 -7.17
CA ASP A 325 -8.98 18.96 -6.33
C ASP A 325 -9.41 19.87 -5.17
N GLY A 326 -8.73 21.00 -4.92
CA GLY A 326 -9.01 21.84 -3.74
C GLY A 326 -8.86 21.12 -2.39
N ARG A 327 -8.36 19.88 -2.41
CA ARG A 327 -8.08 19.08 -1.22
C ARG A 327 -6.81 19.64 -0.58
N ALA A 328 -6.88 19.95 0.72
CA ALA A 328 -5.68 20.10 1.52
C ALA A 328 -4.83 18.83 1.33
N ILE A 329 -3.53 18.99 1.05
CA ILE A 329 -2.61 17.86 0.96
C ILE A 329 -2.65 17.16 2.31
N SER A 330 -3.33 16.02 2.40
CA SER A 330 -3.20 15.14 3.57
C SER A 330 -1.81 14.52 3.56
N ASP A 331 -1.31 14.16 4.75
CA ASP A 331 0.05 13.62 4.93
C ASP A 331 0.33 12.36 4.10
N SER A 332 -0.72 11.66 3.64
CA SER A 332 -0.64 10.46 2.81
C SER A 332 -0.68 10.73 1.31
N ALA A 333 -1.08 11.93 0.85
CA ALA A 333 -1.31 12.20 -0.57
C ALA A 333 -0.02 12.14 -1.40
N LEU A 334 1.09 12.68 -0.89
CA LEU A 334 2.40 12.63 -1.54
C LEU A 334 3.47 12.10 -0.58
N ILE A 335 3.99 10.91 -0.91
CA ILE A 335 5.10 10.26 -0.22
C ILE A 335 6.32 10.32 -1.14
N ILE A 336 7.49 10.63 -0.59
CA ILE A 336 8.73 10.72 -1.35
C ILE A 336 9.71 9.65 -0.87
N ALA A 337 10.18 8.82 -1.79
CA ALA A 337 11.24 7.85 -1.55
C ALA A 337 12.51 8.27 -2.30
N VAL A 338 13.59 8.55 -1.56
CA VAL A 338 14.91 8.82 -2.13
C VAL A 338 15.75 7.55 -2.04
N THR A 339 15.98 6.89 -3.17
CA THR A 339 16.65 5.59 -3.24
C THR A 339 18.16 5.71 -3.29
N ARG A 340 18.84 4.56 -3.15
CA ARG A 340 20.30 4.38 -3.24
C ARG A 340 21.07 4.94 -2.04
N SER A 341 20.47 4.93 -0.85
CA SER A 341 21.20 5.29 0.38
C SER A 341 22.29 4.29 0.75
N ASP A 342 22.25 3.10 0.16
CA ASP A 342 23.22 1.99 0.24
C ASP A 342 24.40 2.13 -0.74
N VAL A 343 24.70 3.36 -1.19
CA VAL A 343 25.90 3.66 -1.98
C VAL A 343 26.96 4.24 -1.05
N GLN A 344 28.13 3.59 -1.02
CA GLN A 344 29.28 4.03 -0.24
C GLN A 344 29.70 5.46 -0.60
N ILE A 345 30.06 6.23 0.43
CA ILE A 345 30.44 7.64 0.31
C ILE A 345 31.97 7.72 0.26
N ASN A 346 32.49 8.20 -0.87
CA ASN A 346 33.93 8.34 -1.09
C ASN A 346 34.53 9.60 -0.43
N ASP A 347 33.70 10.60 -0.13
CA ASP A 347 34.12 11.87 0.50
C ASP A 347 33.34 12.11 1.81
N PRO A 348 33.88 11.65 2.96
CA PRO A 348 33.24 11.76 4.27
C PRO A 348 33.08 13.20 4.76
N GLN A 349 34.00 14.10 4.39
CA GLN A 349 34.03 15.48 4.88
C GLN A 349 32.82 16.29 4.39
N ASN A 350 32.32 15.94 3.21
CA ASN A 350 31.09 16.51 2.67
C ASN A 350 29.81 15.95 3.31
N ALA A 351 29.84 14.80 3.99
CA ALA A 351 28.65 14.16 4.55
C ALA A 351 28.37 14.55 6.01
N VAL A 352 29.40 14.92 6.77
CA VAL A 352 29.34 15.18 8.20
C VAL A 352 29.92 16.55 8.50
N GLN A 353 29.10 17.46 9.04
CA GLN A 353 29.49 18.84 9.32
C GLN A 353 29.55 19.15 10.83
N ASP A 354 28.97 18.30 11.67
CA ASP A 354 28.97 18.44 13.12
C ASP A 354 30.22 17.83 13.76
N GLN A 355 30.68 18.45 14.85
CA GLN A 355 31.90 18.05 15.57
C GLN A 355 31.82 16.61 16.07
N GLU A 356 30.69 16.21 16.65
CA GLU A 356 30.48 14.85 17.17
C GLU A 356 30.68 13.79 16.07
N GLY A 357 30.12 14.03 14.89
CA GLY A 357 30.32 13.11 13.78
C GLY A 357 31.75 13.10 13.22
N GLN A 358 32.45 14.24 13.25
CA GLN A 358 33.87 14.30 12.89
C GLN A 358 34.74 13.52 13.89
N ASP A 359 34.45 13.66 15.18
CA ASP A 359 35.15 12.92 16.25
C ASP A 359 34.95 11.41 16.10
N PHE A 360 33.72 10.97 15.80
CA PHE A 360 33.41 9.57 15.52
C PHE A 360 34.21 9.04 14.30
N LEU A 361 34.25 9.80 13.20
CA LEU A 361 34.99 9.41 12.00
C LEU A 361 36.50 9.33 12.27
N ASN A 362 37.06 10.27 13.03
CA ASN A 362 38.46 10.25 13.41
C ASN A 362 38.79 9.02 14.27
N ASN A 363 37.96 8.70 15.25
CA ASN A 363 38.13 7.51 16.08
C ASN A 363 38.11 6.22 15.26
N ILE A 364 37.10 6.06 14.39
CA ILE A 364 37.01 4.89 13.51
C ILE A 364 38.18 4.80 12.53
N ASN A 365 38.62 5.93 11.95
CA ASN A 365 39.76 5.92 11.03
C ASN A 365 41.05 5.50 11.75
N ASN A 366 41.28 6.00 12.96
CA ASN A 366 42.43 5.59 13.78
C ASN A 366 42.39 4.08 14.08
N GLU A 367 41.22 3.53 14.42
CA GLU A 367 41.07 2.08 14.61
C GLU A 367 41.34 1.30 13.32
N LEU A 368 40.78 1.73 12.19
CA LEU A 368 41.02 1.11 10.88
C LEU A 368 42.51 1.11 10.52
N ASP A 369 43.22 2.21 10.76
CA ASP A 369 44.66 2.32 10.49
C ASP A 369 45.44 1.35 11.40
N ASN A 370 45.12 1.29 12.69
CA ASN A 370 45.75 0.36 13.64
C ASN A 370 45.56 -1.10 13.21
N TYR A 371 44.33 -1.53 12.89
CA TYR A 371 44.06 -2.91 12.45
C TYR A 371 44.72 -3.22 11.10
N THR A 372 44.80 -2.24 10.20
CA THR A 372 45.49 -2.40 8.91
C THR A 372 46.99 -2.62 9.11
N GLU A 373 47.62 -1.87 10.02
CA GLU A 373 49.02 -2.08 10.41
C GLU A 373 49.24 -3.46 11.04
N ASP A 374 48.34 -3.91 11.92
CA ASP A 374 48.44 -5.20 12.58
C ASP A 374 48.33 -6.37 11.58
N ILE A 375 47.43 -6.27 10.60
CA ILE A 375 47.32 -7.24 9.50
C ILE A 375 48.62 -7.30 8.67
N GLN A 376 49.23 -6.16 8.38
CA GLN A 376 50.52 -6.10 7.68
C GLN A 376 51.67 -6.71 8.50
N ARG A 377 51.65 -6.57 9.84
CA ARG A 377 52.66 -7.13 10.75
C ARG A 377 52.56 -8.65 10.93
N VAL A 378 51.34 -9.20 10.98
CA VAL A 378 51.11 -10.64 11.25
C VAL A 378 51.54 -11.56 10.10
N GLY A 379 51.62 -11.04 8.87
CA GLY A 379 52.32 -11.69 7.75
C GLY A 379 51.93 -13.17 7.50
N GLY A 380 50.68 -13.45 7.11
CA GLY A 380 50.21 -14.70 6.49
C GLY A 380 50.40 -16.04 7.24
N GLY A 381 51.11 -16.09 8.36
CA GLY A 381 51.55 -17.35 9.00
C GLY A 381 50.60 -17.94 10.04
N LEU A 382 49.67 -17.15 10.59
CA LEU A 382 48.68 -17.57 11.60
C LEU A 382 47.26 -17.37 11.05
N GLN A 383 46.75 -18.38 10.35
CA GLN A 383 45.51 -18.31 9.57
C GLN A 383 44.28 -17.89 10.40
N ALA A 384 44.09 -18.44 11.61
CA ALA A 384 42.94 -18.11 12.46
C ALA A 384 42.98 -16.68 13.06
N GLY A 385 44.18 -16.18 13.42
CA GLY A 385 44.33 -14.82 13.95
C GLY A 385 44.17 -13.76 12.86
N PHE A 386 44.64 -14.07 11.65
CA PHE A 386 44.48 -13.23 10.48
C PHE A 386 43.00 -13.10 10.08
N GLU A 387 42.25 -14.21 10.03
CA GLU A 387 40.81 -14.21 9.74
C GLU A 387 40.01 -13.37 10.74
N GLN A 388 40.35 -13.43 12.03
CA GLN A 388 39.68 -12.64 13.07
C GLN A 388 39.96 -11.13 12.92
N LEU A 389 41.19 -10.75 12.56
CA LEU A 389 41.56 -9.35 12.29
C LEU A 389 40.83 -8.83 11.04
N GLU A 390 40.77 -9.61 9.96
CA GLU A 390 40.02 -9.25 8.75
C GLU A 390 38.53 -9.05 9.02
N GLN A 391 37.91 -9.95 9.81
CA GLN A 391 36.51 -9.80 10.22
C GLN A 391 36.28 -8.51 11.02
N THR A 392 37.20 -8.17 11.93
CA THR A 392 37.11 -6.95 12.73
C THR A 392 37.27 -5.70 11.86
N LEU A 393 38.25 -5.70 10.93
CA LEU A 393 38.47 -4.62 9.98
C LEU A 393 37.24 -4.40 9.08
N ASN A 394 36.66 -5.49 8.55
CA ASN A 394 35.43 -5.43 7.75
C ASN A 394 34.25 -4.88 8.58
N GLY A 395 34.14 -5.28 9.84
CA GLY A 395 33.13 -4.74 10.77
C GLY A 395 33.26 -3.23 10.97
N LEU A 396 34.48 -2.73 11.17
CA LEU A 396 34.75 -1.29 11.30
C LEU A 396 34.45 -0.52 10.00
N HIS A 397 34.81 -1.06 8.84
CA HIS A 397 34.43 -0.48 7.55
C HIS A 397 32.92 -0.39 7.40
N MET A 398 32.18 -1.43 7.76
CA MET A 398 30.71 -1.43 7.72
C MET A 398 30.11 -0.39 8.67
N GLN A 399 30.65 -0.26 9.90
CA GLN A 399 30.21 0.79 10.83
C GLN A 399 30.44 2.19 10.27
N LYS A 400 31.62 2.44 9.68
CA LYS A 400 31.94 3.70 9.00
C LYS A 400 30.94 4.02 7.88
N HIS A 401 30.69 3.06 6.99
CA HIS A 401 29.79 3.25 5.86
C HIS A 401 28.34 3.48 6.30
N SER A 402 27.84 2.69 7.26
CA SER A 402 26.49 2.85 7.82
C SER A 402 26.32 4.24 8.44
N PHE A 403 27.27 4.68 9.27
CA PHE A 403 27.24 6.00 9.90
C PHE A 403 27.17 7.14 8.87
N LEU A 404 28.05 7.10 7.86
CA LEU A 404 28.08 8.10 6.80
C LEU A 404 26.78 8.12 5.99
N ALA A 405 26.23 6.94 5.68
CA ALA A 405 24.97 6.82 4.95
C ALA A 405 23.78 7.36 5.74
N LEU A 406 23.70 7.09 7.05
CA LEU A 406 22.66 7.60 7.93
C LEU A 406 22.71 9.14 8.07
N ARG A 407 23.91 9.71 8.24
CA ARG A 407 24.11 11.17 8.28
C ARG A 407 23.70 11.83 6.95
N ARG A 408 24.10 11.24 5.81
CA ARG A 408 23.65 11.70 4.49
C ARG A 408 22.14 11.60 4.34
N ALA A 409 21.54 10.48 4.75
CA ALA A 409 20.11 10.25 4.66
C ALA A 409 19.31 11.32 5.41
N GLU A 410 19.74 11.67 6.61
CA GLU A 410 19.08 12.71 7.41
C GLU A 410 19.21 14.10 6.77
N ARG A 411 20.39 14.45 6.25
CA ARG A 411 20.58 15.70 5.51
C ARG A 411 19.68 15.78 4.27
N ILE A 412 19.65 14.70 3.48
CA ILE A 412 18.83 14.63 2.27
C ILE A 412 17.35 14.72 2.60
N ARG A 413 16.90 14.05 3.67
CA ARG A 413 15.52 14.13 4.15
C ARG A 413 15.12 15.59 4.40
N ARG A 414 15.91 16.31 5.22
CA ARG A 414 15.65 17.73 5.52
C ARG A 414 15.65 18.60 4.27
N TYR A 415 16.65 18.44 3.41
CA TYR A 415 16.75 19.18 2.16
C TYR A 415 15.51 19.00 1.27
N VAL A 416 15.03 17.77 1.10
CA VAL A 416 13.85 17.49 0.26
C VAL A 416 12.57 18.03 0.92
N GLN A 417 12.45 17.95 2.24
CA GLN A 417 11.34 18.54 2.98
C GLN A 417 11.30 20.07 2.82
N ASP A 418 12.44 20.74 2.98
CA ASP A 418 12.57 22.19 2.82
C ASP A 418 12.29 22.61 1.37
N LEU A 419 12.82 21.87 0.40
CA LEU A 419 12.57 22.10 -1.02
C LEU A 419 11.09 21.94 -1.35
N GLY A 420 10.45 20.88 -0.85
CA GLY A 420 9.03 20.64 -1.01
C GLY A 420 8.20 21.77 -0.42
N ALA A 421 8.47 22.16 0.83
CA ALA A 421 7.77 23.24 1.51
C ALA A 421 7.92 24.58 0.77
N SER A 422 9.13 24.88 0.27
CA SER A 422 9.40 26.06 -0.55
C SER A 422 8.59 26.05 -1.85
N ILE A 423 8.55 24.91 -2.54
CA ILE A 423 7.79 24.74 -3.79
C ILE A 423 6.29 24.87 -3.53
N TYR A 424 5.77 24.27 -2.46
CA TYR A 424 4.37 24.37 -2.07
C TYR A 424 3.96 25.83 -1.88
N ARG A 425 4.70 26.59 -1.05
CA ARG A 425 4.43 28.03 -0.81
C ARG A 425 4.48 28.87 -2.08
N ALA A 426 5.31 28.48 -3.05
CA ALA A 426 5.39 29.16 -4.34
C ALA A 426 4.18 28.87 -5.25
N ILE A 427 3.52 27.72 -5.07
CA ILE A 427 2.33 27.31 -5.83
C ILE A 427 1.06 27.86 -5.19
N ASP A 428 0.91 27.69 -3.88
CA ASP A 428 -0.25 28.07 -3.09
C ASP A 428 0.02 29.36 -2.29
N LYS A 429 -0.12 30.50 -2.95
CA LYS A 429 0.25 31.82 -2.41
C LYS A 429 -0.72 32.35 -1.35
N GLU A 430 -1.93 31.78 -1.26
CA GLU A 430 -3.02 32.29 -0.42
C GLU A 430 -3.23 31.46 0.86
N SER A 431 -2.68 30.26 0.94
CA SER A 431 -2.86 29.40 2.12
C SER A 431 -1.91 29.79 3.26
N SER A 432 -2.54 30.20 4.37
CA SER A 432 -1.86 30.44 5.66
C SER A 432 -1.60 29.14 6.44
N ALA A 433 -2.00 27.98 5.87
CA ALA A 433 -1.90 26.70 6.55
C ALA A 433 -0.43 26.27 6.66
N VAL A 434 -0.04 25.88 7.87
CA VAL A 434 1.23 25.19 8.11
C VAL A 434 1.13 23.85 7.39
N LEU A 435 1.87 23.68 6.29
CA LEU A 435 1.96 22.37 5.67
C LEU A 435 2.66 21.42 6.63
N ASN A 436 2.06 20.26 6.88
CA ASN A 436 2.83 19.15 7.39
C ASN A 436 3.92 18.81 6.37
N PRO A 437 5.17 18.59 6.81
CA PRO A 437 6.26 18.26 5.91
C PRO A 437 5.92 16.96 5.18
N PHE A 438 6.11 16.93 3.86
CA PHE A 438 5.96 15.73 3.05
C PHE A 438 6.69 14.54 3.70
N SER A 439 6.09 13.35 3.65
CA SER A 439 6.73 12.15 4.17
C SER A 439 7.92 11.78 3.28
N VAL A 440 9.14 12.04 3.74
CA VAL A 440 10.38 11.76 3.00
C VAL A 440 11.12 10.59 3.64
N HIS A 441 11.26 9.52 2.86
CA HIS A 441 11.97 8.30 3.23
C HIS A 441 13.22 8.15 2.36
N VAL A 442 14.39 8.13 2.98
CA VAL A 442 15.65 7.82 2.29
C VAL A 442 15.93 6.33 2.48
N VAL A 443 16.11 5.61 1.37
CA VAL A 443 16.04 4.14 1.35
C VAL A 443 17.17 3.45 0.58
N GLY A 444 17.61 2.31 1.12
CA GLY A 444 18.67 1.45 0.60
C GLY A 444 18.10 0.10 0.20
N SER A 445 17.54 0.03 -1.02
CA SER A 445 16.79 -1.14 -1.48
C SER A 445 17.67 -2.37 -1.74
N VAL A 446 18.92 -2.21 -2.19
CA VAL A 446 19.81 -3.33 -2.50
C VAL A 446 20.29 -3.99 -1.22
N ASP A 447 20.77 -3.19 -0.26
CA ASP A 447 21.20 -3.72 1.03
C ASP A 447 20.02 -4.31 1.81
N TYR A 448 18.81 -3.76 1.69
CA TYR A 448 17.61 -4.40 2.26
C TYR A 448 17.38 -5.81 1.69
N GLN A 449 17.48 -5.97 0.36
CA GLN A 449 17.30 -7.27 -0.29
C GLN A 449 18.37 -8.29 0.13
N ARG A 450 19.62 -7.84 0.27
CA ARG A 450 20.74 -8.66 0.73
C ARG A 450 20.56 -9.07 2.19
N LEU A 451 20.20 -8.14 3.08
CA LEU A 451 19.94 -8.42 4.50
C LEU A 451 18.76 -9.38 4.71
N GLN A 452 17.76 -9.32 3.82
CA GLN A 452 16.61 -10.23 3.84
C GLN A 452 16.88 -11.55 3.09
N ASN A 453 18.08 -11.75 2.55
CA ASN A 453 18.48 -12.94 1.79
C ASN A 453 17.51 -13.31 0.66
N PHE A 454 17.09 -12.33 -0.15
CA PHE A 454 16.20 -12.60 -1.31
C PHE A 454 16.82 -13.59 -2.30
N ASP A 455 18.16 -13.59 -2.40
CA ASP A 455 18.94 -14.48 -3.25
C ASP A 455 20.26 -14.77 -2.56
N ALA A 456 20.49 -16.04 -2.19
CA ALA A 456 21.69 -16.50 -1.50
C ALA A 456 22.97 -16.37 -2.34
N THR A 457 22.85 -16.07 -3.64
CA THR A 457 24.00 -15.84 -4.53
C THR A 457 24.43 -14.37 -4.57
N GLN A 458 23.66 -13.47 -3.96
CA GLN A 458 24.02 -12.05 -3.92
C GLN A 458 25.19 -11.79 -2.95
N PRO A 459 26.05 -10.81 -3.27
CA PRO A 459 27.11 -10.40 -2.38
C PRO A 459 26.55 -9.80 -1.09
N ASP A 460 27.38 -9.79 -0.05
CA ASP A 460 27.05 -9.21 1.24
C ASP A 460 26.62 -7.73 1.14
N PRO A 461 25.84 -7.23 2.13
CA PRO A 461 25.48 -5.82 2.23
C PRO A 461 26.72 -4.91 2.18
N MET A 462 26.60 -3.76 1.53
CA MET A 462 27.73 -2.86 1.28
C MET A 462 27.86 -1.71 2.28
N VAL A 463 26.74 -1.33 2.92
CA VAL A 463 26.63 -0.14 3.76
C VAL A 463 25.91 -0.46 5.07
N PHE A 464 24.76 -1.14 5.01
CA PHE A 464 23.93 -1.38 6.20
C PHE A 464 24.07 -2.80 6.75
N THR A 465 24.10 -2.93 8.07
CA THR A 465 24.09 -4.22 8.77
C THR A 465 22.73 -4.54 9.41
N ASN A 466 21.86 -3.53 9.55
CA ASN A 466 20.52 -3.67 10.11
C ASN A 466 19.47 -3.27 9.06
N VAL A 467 18.42 -4.07 8.96
CA VAL A 467 17.27 -3.83 8.07
C VAL A 467 16.60 -2.48 8.37
N ALA A 468 16.55 -2.06 9.64
CA ALA A 468 15.95 -0.79 10.03
C ALA A 468 16.65 0.43 9.39
N ASP A 469 17.99 0.39 9.31
CA ASP A 469 18.82 1.49 8.81
C ASP A 469 18.67 1.70 7.30
N THR A 470 18.19 0.68 6.58
CA THR A 470 17.88 0.79 5.16
C THR A 470 16.69 1.71 4.86
N GLY A 471 15.89 2.09 5.86
CA GLY A 471 14.71 2.94 5.70
C GLY A 471 13.49 2.29 5.01
N ILE A 472 13.63 1.08 4.46
CA ILE A 472 12.53 0.35 3.81
C ILE A 472 11.40 0.00 4.80
N PRO A 473 11.66 -0.51 6.03
CA PRO A 473 10.59 -0.81 6.98
C PRO A 473 9.75 0.42 7.36
N ALA A 474 10.39 1.58 7.51
CA ALA A 474 9.69 2.83 7.80
C ALA A 474 8.77 3.26 6.64
N LEU A 475 9.24 3.09 5.40
CA LEU A 475 8.40 3.34 4.21
C LEU A 475 7.26 2.32 4.08
N GLN A 476 7.51 1.04 4.38
CA GLN A 476 6.47 0.01 4.43
C GLN A 476 5.37 0.38 5.43
N ALA A 477 5.74 0.79 6.64
CA ALA A 477 4.79 1.22 7.67
C ALA A 477 3.94 2.42 7.21
N GLN A 478 4.57 3.42 6.57
CA GLN A 478 3.85 4.57 6.01
C GLN A 478 2.84 4.12 4.95
N LEU A 479 3.25 3.28 3.99
CA LEU A 479 2.39 2.80 2.91
C LEU A 479 1.24 1.91 3.43
N SER A 480 1.49 1.07 4.42
CA SER A 480 0.45 0.28 5.09
C SER A 480 -0.58 1.17 5.80
N SER A 481 -0.17 2.33 6.30
CA SER A 481 -1.08 3.24 7.01
C SER A 481 -1.99 4.06 6.09
N VAL A 482 -1.68 4.18 4.79
CA VAL A 482 -2.41 5.02 3.82
C VAL A 482 -3.90 4.68 3.76
N ALA A 483 -4.23 3.38 3.65
CA ALA A 483 -5.62 2.93 3.64
C ALA A 483 -6.29 3.05 5.03
N LEU A 484 -5.51 2.90 6.11
CA LEU A 484 -6.04 3.02 7.48
C LEU A 484 -6.41 4.46 7.84
N HIS A 485 -5.58 5.43 7.45
CA HIS A 485 -5.78 6.84 7.80
C HIS A 485 -7.09 7.36 7.21
N GLU A 486 -7.37 7.06 5.95
CA GLU A 486 -8.64 7.46 5.32
C GLU A 486 -9.84 6.75 5.92
N ARG A 487 -9.70 5.46 6.26
CA ARG A 487 -10.78 4.73 6.91
C ARG A 487 -11.11 5.37 8.23
N LEU A 488 -10.11 5.80 9.00
CA LEU A 488 -10.33 6.56 10.22
C LEU A 488 -11.01 7.90 9.90
N GLU A 489 -10.55 8.66 8.91
CA GLU A 489 -11.20 9.91 8.50
C GLU A 489 -12.65 9.73 8.07
N LYS A 490 -12.99 8.63 7.38
CA LYS A 490 -14.36 8.27 6.98
C LYS A 490 -15.20 7.75 8.15
N LEU A 491 -14.59 7.02 9.08
CA LEU A 491 -15.27 6.45 10.23
C LEU A 491 -15.53 7.50 11.32
N MET A 492 -14.76 8.57 11.40
CA MET A 492 -14.95 9.65 12.37
C MET A 492 -16.33 10.34 12.25
N PRO A 493 -16.79 10.76 11.06
CA PRO A 493 -18.16 11.23 10.85
C PRO A 493 -19.22 10.20 11.24
N THR A 494 -19.03 8.93 10.85
CA THR A 494 -19.93 7.81 11.20
C THR A 494 -20.04 7.64 12.72
N LEU A 495 -18.91 7.68 13.44
CA LEU A 495 -18.87 7.62 14.91
C LEU A 495 -19.50 8.84 15.56
N THR A 496 -19.27 10.03 15.01
CA THR A 496 -19.84 11.28 15.52
C THR A 496 -21.36 11.31 15.34
N SER A 497 -21.85 10.83 14.18
CA SER A 497 -23.27 10.63 13.91
C SER A 497 -23.90 9.64 14.88
N PHE A 498 -23.21 8.52 15.14
CA PHE A 498 -23.64 7.53 16.12
C PHE A 498 -23.73 8.12 17.54
N ASP A 499 -22.73 8.89 17.98
CA ASP A 499 -22.71 9.53 19.31
C ASP A 499 -23.82 10.58 19.48
N SER A 500 -24.04 11.40 18.43
CA SER A 500 -25.15 12.35 18.38
C SER A 500 -26.50 11.64 18.53
N MET A 501 -26.71 10.56 17.76
CA MET A 501 -27.95 9.78 17.81
C MET A 501 -28.12 9.08 19.18
N MET A 502 -27.05 8.56 19.78
CA MET A 502 -27.10 7.99 21.12
C MET A 502 -27.48 9.03 22.17
N SER A 503 -26.99 10.26 22.03
CA SER A 503 -27.35 11.39 22.89
C SER A 503 -28.83 11.78 22.75
N GLU A 504 -29.36 11.82 21.52
CA GLU A 504 -30.79 12.05 21.25
C GLU A 504 -31.68 10.97 21.86
N ILE A 505 -31.33 9.69 21.65
CA ILE A 505 -32.05 8.55 22.24
C ILE A 505 -32.03 8.67 23.77
N HIS A 506 -30.87 8.96 24.37
CA HIS A 506 -30.74 9.11 25.82
C HIS A 506 -31.63 10.25 26.34
N GLN A 507 -31.63 11.40 25.67
CA GLN A 507 -32.45 12.55 26.06
C GLN A 507 -33.96 12.28 25.93
N TYR A 508 -34.39 11.59 24.88
CA TYR A 508 -35.78 11.17 24.70
C TYR A 508 -36.27 10.24 25.82
N TYR A 509 -35.49 9.23 26.19
CA TYR A 509 -35.89 8.33 27.27
C TYR A 509 -35.82 8.99 28.65
N LYS A 510 -34.86 9.90 28.86
CA LYS A 510 -34.78 10.69 30.09
C LYS A 510 -36.03 11.57 30.28
N SER A 511 -36.55 12.17 29.20
CA SER A 511 -37.78 12.98 29.28
C SER A 511 -39.03 12.14 29.52
N GLN A 512 -39.15 10.97 28.87
CA GLN A 512 -40.23 10.00 29.12
C GLN A 512 -40.29 9.54 30.58
N VAL A 513 -39.16 9.12 31.16
CA VAL A 513 -39.10 8.70 32.58
C VAL A 513 -39.47 9.85 33.52
N THR A 514 -39.09 11.08 33.18
CA THR A 514 -39.45 12.26 33.99
C THR A 514 -40.96 12.53 33.93
N MET A 515 -41.57 12.37 32.76
CA MET A 515 -43.02 12.51 32.59
C MET A 515 -43.78 11.40 33.35
N ASP A 516 -43.37 10.15 33.22
CA ASP A 516 -43.98 9.01 33.92
C ASP A 516 -43.92 9.20 35.45
N ASN A 517 -42.78 9.65 35.99
CA ASN A 517 -42.65 9.96 37.41
C ASN A 517 -43.59 11.09 37.86
N GLN A 518 -43.80 12.11 37.04
CA GLN A 518 -44.78 13.16 37.32
C GLN A 518 -46.22 12.65 37.30
N TYR A 519 -46.57 11.75 36.37
CA TYR A 519 -47.89 11.12 36.31
C TYR A 519 -48.13 10.23 37.53
N ILE A 520 -47.15 9.40 37.92
CA ILE A 520 -47.23 8.56 39.12
C ILE A 520 -47.40 9.42 40.36
N SER A 521 -46.64 10.51 40.50
CA SER A 521 -46.78 11.44 41.62
C SER A 521 -48.19 12.04 41.70
N LYS A 522 -48.72 12.55 40.57
CA LYS A 522 -50.10 13.09 40.52
C LYS A 522 -51.15 12.03 40.84
N ALA A 523 -51.01 10.82 40.30
CA ALA A 523 -51.94 9.73 40.57
C ALA A 523 -51.92 9.29 42.04
N THR A 524 -50.75 9.32 42.67
CA THR A 524 -50.58 9.00 44.10
C THR A 524 -51.29 10.04 44.98
N THR A 525 -51.14 11.33 44.66
CA THR A 525 -51.85 12.42 45.35
C THR A 525 -53.38 12.27 45.22
N VAL A 526 -53.89 12.00 44.02
CA VAL A 526 -55.33 11.78 43.81
C VAL A 526 -55.85 10.57 44.58
N LEU A 527 -55.05 9.50 44.66
CA LEU A 527 -55.40 8.30 45.43
C LEU A 527 -55.49 8.60 46.95
N GLU A 528 -54.58 9.42 47.47
CA GLU A 528 -54.58 9.85 48.87
C GLU A 528 -55.80 10.71 49.20
N ASP A 529 -56.15 11.66 48.32
CA ASP A 529 -57.35 12.50 48.47
C ASP A 529 -58.64 11.67 48.46
N LEU A 530 -58.74 10.69 47.55
CA LEU A 530 -59.89 9.77 47.47
C LEU A 530 -60.02 8.88 48.71
N LYS A 531 -58.90 8.41 49.27
CA LYS A 531 -58.90 7.63 50.53
C LYS A 531 -59.40 8.47 51.69
N LYS A 532 -58.92 9.71 51.82
CA LYS A 532 -59.34 10.64 52.86
C LYS A 532 -60.83 10.97 52.76
N TYR A 533 -61.34 11.21 51.55
CA TYR A 533 -62.76 11.43 51.32
C TYR A 533 -63.60 10.22 51.73
N ASN A 534 -63.18 9.01 51.36
CA ASN A 534 -63.89 7.78 51.70
C ASN A 534 -63.90 7.50 53.21
N GLU A 535 -62.82 7.80 53.93
CA GLU A 535 -62.78 7.72 55.40
C GLU A 535 -63.77 8.68 56.06
N ILE A 536 -63.86 9.93 55.56
CA ILE A 536 -64.85 10.91 56.05
C ILE A 536 -66.27 10.39 55.82
N THR A 537 -66.59 9.94 54.59
CA THR A 537 -67.92 9.42 54.27
C THR A 537 -68.26 8.15 55.07
N HIS A 538 -67.26 7.31 55.35
CA HIS A 538 -67.44 6.12 56.18
C HIS A 538 -67.79 6.48 57.63
N ASN A 539 -67.08 7.45 58.23
CA ASN A 539 -67.37 7.94 59.57
C ASN A 539 -68.74 8.61 59.67
N GLU A 540 -69.13 9.45 58.70
CA GLU A 540 -70.46 10.07 58.63
C GLU A 540 -71.58 9.01 58.57
N ARG A 541 -71.37 7.91 57.81
CA ARG A 541 -72.33 6.80 57.76
C ARG A 541 -72.44 6.07 59.09
N ILE A 542 -71.32 5.86 59.79
CA ILE A 542 -71.32 5.23 61.11
C ILE A 542 -72.07 6.11 62.11
N GLU A 543 -71.81 7.42 62.13
CA GLU A 543 -72.52 8.37 63.00
C GLU A 543 -74.02 8.42 62.69
N GLY A 544 -74.40 8.45 61.40
CA GLY A 544 -75.81 8.44 60.98
C GLY A 544 -76.54 7.15 61.39
N ILE A 545 -75.87 5.99 61.28
CA ILE A 545 -76.40 4.71 61.77
C ILE A 545 -76.52 4.73 63.30
N GLY A 546 -75.52 5.26 64.02
CA GLY A 546 -75.57 5.42 65.47
C GLY A 546 -76.77 6.25 65.91
N GLY A 547 -76.99 7.42 65.29
CA GLY A 547 -78.14 8.27 65.59
C GLY A 547 -79.50 7.62 65.27
N LEU A 548 -79.58 6.82 64.20
CA LEU A 548 -80.79 6.03 63.88
C LEU A 548 -81.05 4.95 64.93
N VAL A 549 -80.00 4.26 65.38
CA VAL A 549 -80.08 3.25 66.46
C VAL A 549 -80.54 3.90 67.76
N ASP A 550 -79.96 5.05 68.14
CA ASP A 550 -80.36 5.79 69.35
C ASP A 550 -81.82 6.26 69.28
N THR A 551 -82.28 6.71 68.10
CA THR A 551 -83.68 7.10 67.87
C THR A 551 -84.62 5.90 68.01
N LEU A 552 -84.25 4.74 67.45
CA LEU A 552 -84.99 3.49 67.58
C LEU A 552 -85.07 3.02 69.04
N ILE A 553 -83.97 3.09 69.78
CA ILE A 553 -83.93 2.73 71.21
C ILE A 553 -84.86 3.66 72.00
N CYS A 554 -84.80 4.98 71.78
CA CYS A 554 -85.71 5.94 72.43
C CYS A 554 -87.18 5.66 72.10
N THR A 555 -87.50 5.27 70.87
CA THR A 555 -88.88 4.99 70.44
C THR A 555 -89.43 3.69 71.04
N ILE A 556 -88.57 2.71 71.33
CA ILE A 556 -88.98 1.44 71.97
C ILE A 556 -89.13 1.59 73.50
N GLN A 557 -88.45 2.57 74.11
CA GLN A 557 -88.48 2.81 75.56
C GLN A 557 -89.57 3.78 76.04
N ALA A 558 -90.24 4.49 75.12
CA ALA A 558 -91.40 5.36 75.37
C ALA A 558 -92.71 4.62 75.06
#